data_AF-A0A6P8RYB2-F1
#
_entry.id   AF-A0A6P8RYB2-F1
#
_cell.length_a   1.000
_cell.length_b   1.000
_cell.length_c   1.000
_cell.angle_alpha   90.00
_cell.angle_beta   90.00
_cell.angle_gamma   90.00
#
_symmetry.space_group_name_H-M   'P 1'
#
loop_
_entity.id
_entity.type
_entity.pdbx_description
1 polymer ?
#
loop_
_entity_poly.entity_id
_entity_poly.type
_entity_poly.pdbx_seq_one_letter_code
_entity_poly.pdbx_strand_id
1 'polypeptide(L)'
;MYSFISKANLIWGHVSVDNHLLQGSPVLCWMHYYNNEQNLHPIVPTVCQRERKEDQTVSLTASSAKKLTTMPETEECLHFRVQQNEIIDYFKTQKKDPDVASAVAAIRTLLEFLKRDKGETIQGLRANLKEAIETLSGIDSSVAVSSGGELFLRFISLTFLEQSDFSKCKKVMIERGEDFLARISLSRNKIAKLCHTFIKDDARILTHAYSRVVLRVLKEAAAAKKRFSVYITESQPDLSGKTMATELRKLNVPVIVILDAAVGYVMEKVDLVIVGAEGVVESGGIINKIGTNQMAVCAKAQNKPFYVVAESFKFVRLFPLNQQDVPDKFKYKADTLKTVRNLREEHPWIDYTSPSFITLLFTDLGVLTPSAVSDELIKLYL
;
A
#
# COMPACT_ATOMS: atom_id res chain seq x y z
N MET A 1 33.51 3.84 45.68
CA MET A 1 33.72 4.47 47.00
C MET A 1 33.07 5.85 46.94
N TYR A 2 31.91 6.02 47.60
CA TYR A 2 31.09 7.23 47.85
C TYR A 2 30.61 8.07 46.63
N SER A 3 29.32 8.12 46.27
CA SER A 3 28.12 8.64 46.96
C SER A 3 28.09 10.16 47.07
N PHE A 4 27.13 10.83 46.41
CA PHE A 4 26.29 11.83 47.07
C PHE A 4 24.90 11.91 46.41
N ILE A 5 23.90 11.67 47.25
CA ILE A 5 22.45 11.77 47.08
C ILE A 5 22.02 13.06 47.80
N SER A 6 21.03 13.78 47.26
CA SER A 6 20.08 14.59 48.05
C SER A 6 18.73 14.55 47.34
N LYS A 7 17.78 13.70 47.74
CA LYS A 7 16.77 13.87 48.80
C LYS A 7 15.84 15.08 48.62
N ALA A 8 14.59 14.78 48.30
CA ALA A 8 13.42 15.38 48.93
C ALA A 8 12.47 14.24 49.34
N ASN A 9 12.21 14.12 50.65
CA ASN A 9 11.27 13.23 51.31
C ASN A 9 9.95 13.98 51.56
N LEU A 10 8.81 13.29 51.53
CA LEU A 10 7.92 13.00 52.69
C LEU A 10 6.60 12.39 52.14
N ILE A 11 6.28 11.10 52.37
CA ILE A 11 5.64 10.47 53.57
C ILE A 11 4.15 10.86 53.71
N TRP A 12 3.14 10.01 53.97
CA TRP A 12 2.89 8.56 54.11
C TRP A 12 1.35 8.37 54.08
N GLY A 13 0.85 7.14 53.85
CA GLY A 13 -0.55 6.81 54.11
C GLY A 13 -0.95 5.38 53.75
N HIS A 14 -0.43 4.40 54.49
CA HIS A 14 -0.81 2.99 54.47
C HIS A 14 -2.22 2.77 55.05
N VAL A 15 -3.05 1.91 54.43
CA VAL A 15 -3.93 0.95 55.13
C VAL A 15 -4.08 -0.30 54.26
N SER A 16 -3.63 -1.45 54.78
CA SER A 16 -3.96 -2.81 54.32
C SER A 16 -5.19 -3.32 55.05
N VAL A 17 -6.10 -4.04 54.38
CA VAL A 17 -6.91 -5.11 54.98
C VAL A 17 -7.23 -6.18 53.93
N ASP A 18 -6.82 -7.42 54.19
CA ASP A 18 -7.28 -8.65 53.54
C ASP A 18 -8.62 -9.10 54.14
N ASN A 19 -9.57 -9.60 53.33
CA ASN A 19 -10.26 -10.88 53.59
C ASN A 19 -11.30 -11.31 52.54
N HIS A 20 -11.12 -12.57 52.10
CA HIS A 20 -12.07 -13.64 51.74
C HIS A 20 -13.55 -13.41 51.35
N LEU A 21 -13.91 -14.10 50.25
CA LEU A 21 -15.12 -14.90 49.95
C LEU A 21 -16.51 -14.23 49.98
N LEU A 22 -17.21 -14.24 48.84
CA LEU A 22 -18.47 -14.99 48.64
C LEU A 22 -19.08 -14.79 47.23
N GLN A 23 -19.91 -15.76 46.88
CA GLN A 23 -20.59 -16.07 45.62
C GLN A 23 -21.52 -14.98 45.03
N GLY A 24 -21.80 -15.09 43.73
CA GLY A 24 -23.11 -14.76 43.15
C GLY A 24 -23.13 -13.72 42.02
N SER A 25 -23.35 -14.16 40.78
CA SER A 25 -24.05 -13.36 39.75
C SER A 25 -25.50 -13.12 40.22
N PRO A 26 -26.25 -12.03 39.83
CA PRO A 26 -26.68 -11.81 38.43
C PRO A 26 -27.08 -10.36 37.98
N VAL A 27 -27.22 -10.17 36.65
CA VAL A 27 -28.26 -9.40 35.91
C VAL A 27 -28.40 -7.85 36.02
N LEU A 28 -28.66 -7.26 34.84
CA LEU A 28 -29.08 -5.90 34.49
C LEU A 28 -30.04 -5.21 35.48
N CYS A 29 -29.89 -3.90 35.69
CA CYS A 29 -30.89 -2.87 35.36
C CYS A 29 -30.35 -1.45 35.68
N TRP A 30 -30.32 -0.55 34.70
CA TRP A 30 -30.15 0.90 34.94
C TRP A 30 -31.52 1.51 35.19
N MET A 31 -31.70 2.11 36.36
CA MET A 31 -32.96 2.72 36.80
C MET A 31 -32.94 4.24 36.53
N HIS A 32 -34.04 4.69 35.92
CA HIS A 32 -34.46 6.07 35.71
C HIS A 32 -34.44 6.93 36.99
N TYR A 33 -34.15 8.23 36.83
CA TYR A 33 -34.66 9.29 37.71
C TYR A 33 -35.53 10.25 36.89
N TYR A 34 -36.68 10.61 37.45
CA TYR A 34 -37.80 11.32 36.83
C TYR A 34 -37.84 12.80 37.27
N ASN A 35 -38.09 13.68 36.29
CA ASN A 35 -38.62 15.05 36.23
C ASN A 35 -38.66 16.02 37.43
N ASN A 36 -38.34 17.28 37.12
CA ASN A 36 -39.30 18.38 37.29
C ASN A 36 -39.13 19.44 36.18
N GLU A 37 -40.23 19.76 35.49
CA GLU A 37 -40.34 20.76 34.41
C GLU A 37 -40.48 22.18 34.97
N GLN A 38 -39.89 23.19 34.30
CA GLN A 38 -40.57 24.41 33.85
C GLN A 38 -39.76 25.14 32.74
N ASN A 39 -40.38 25.23 31.56
CA ASN A 39 -40.30 26.26 30.52
C ASN A 39 -38.99 27.03 30.27
N LEU A 40 -38.33 26.71 29.14
CA LEU A 40 -37.74 27.67 28.19
C LEU A 40 -37.51 26.93 26.85
N HIS A 41 -38.13 27.44 25.78
CA HIS A 41 -38.08 26.89 24.42
C HIS A 41 -36.64 26.83 23.85
N PRO A 42 -36.19 25.71 23.27
CA PRO A 42 -34.94 25.66 22.53
C PRO A 42 -35.15 25.97 21.04
N ILE A 43 -34.27 26.81 20.51
CA ILE A 43 -34.07 27.10 19.09
C ILE A 43 -33.50 25.84 18.43
N VAL A 44 -34.20 25.28 17.44
CA VAL A 44 -33.76 24.12 16.63
C VAL A 44 -33.48 24.59 15.20
N PRO A 45 -32.40 24.15 14.53
CA PRO A 45 -32.09 24.52 13.15
C PRO A 45 -33.06 23.85 12.16
N THR A 46 -33.57 24.66 11.22
CA THR A 46 -34.57 24.32 10.23
C THR A 46 -34.07 23.31 9.20
N VAL A 47 -34.71 22.14 9.14
CA VAL A 47 -34.66 21.20 8.00
C VAL A 47 -35.73 21.64 6.99
N CYS A 48 -35.30 22.07 5.80
CA CYS A 48 -36.19 22.48 4.73
C CYS A 48 -36.72 21.24 3.99
N GLN A 49 -37.93 20.80 4.34
CA GLN A 49 -38.74 19.93 3.49
C GLN A 49 -39.24 20.75 2.30
N ARG A 50 -39.06 20.25 1.06
CA ARG A 50 -39.68 20.82 -0.13
C ARG A 50 -40.63 19.79 -0.74
N GLU A 51 -41.90 20.16 -0.74
CA GLU A 51 -43.04 19.43 -1.28
C GLU A 51 -42.92 19.22 -2.80
N ARG A 52 -43.44 18.08 -3.28
CA ARG A 52 -43.74 17.84 -4.69
C ARG A 52 -44.81 18.84 -5.16
N LYS A 53 -44.51 19.60 -6.20
CA LYS A 53 -45.52 20.18 -7.08
C LYS A 53 -45.35 19.61 -8.48
N GLU A 54 -46.48 19.22 -9.04
CA GLU A 54 -46.69 18.73 -10.39
C GLU A 54 -46.31 19.82 -11.40
N ASP A 55 -45.41 19.49 -12.34
CA ASP A 55 -45.15 20.36 -13.49
C ASP A 55 -46.06 19.97 -14.65
N GLN A 56 -46.97 20.89 -14.95
CA GLN A 56 -47.80 20.93 -16.14
C GLN A 56 -46.93 21.05 -17.40
N THR A 57 -47.26 20.21 -18.37
CA THR A 57 -46.86 20.31 -19.77
C THR A 57 -47.23 21.68 -20.36
N VAL A 58 -46.23 22.43 -20.82
CA VAL A 58 -46.41 23.49 -21.83
C VAL A 58 -45.42 23.27 -22.97
N SER A 59 -45.97 22.90 -24.10
CA SER A 59 -45.33 22.78 -25.40
C SER A 59 -44.95 24.15 -25.97
N LEU A 60 -43.67 24.37 -26.27
CA LEU A 60 -43.22 25.43 -27.17
C LEU A 60 -42.11 24.91 -28.10
N THR A 61 -42.56 24.55 -29.30
CA THR A 61 -41.93 24.73 -30.63
C THR A 61 -40.40 24.76 -30.73
N ALA A 62 -39.87 23.80 -31.50
CA ALA A 62 -38.54 23.82 -32.07
C ALA A 62 -38.30 25.06 -32.94
N SER A 63 -37.38 25.94 -32.52
CA SER A 63 -36.49 26.66 -33.44
C SER A 63 -35.26 27.18 -32.69
N SER A 64 -34.11 27.14 -33.38
CA SER A 64 -32.81 27.69 -32.99
C SER A 64 -31.96 26.89 -31.98
N ALA A 65 -31.39 25.79 -32.48
CA ALA A 65 -30.14 25.24 -31.97
C ALA A 65 -29.00 26.26 -32.14
N LYS A 66 -28.74 27.08 -31.11
CA LYS A 66 -27.47 27.79 -30.99
C LYS A 66 -26.42 26.78 -30.53
N LYS A 67 -25.57 26.38 -31.49
CA LYS A 67 -24.30 25.68 -31.28
C LYS A 67 -23.57 26.33 -30.09
N LEU A 68 -23.49 25.61 -28.97
CA LEU A 68 -22.54 25.93 -27.91
C LEU A 68 -21.17 25.51 -28.45
N THR A 69 -20.54 26.41 -29.20
CA THR A 69 -19.16 26.29 -29.63
C THR A 69 -18.29 26.17 -28.39
N THR A 70 -17.68 25.00 -28.23
CA THR A 70 -16.54 24.74 -27.37
C THR A 70 -15.55 25.91 -27.48
N MET A 71 -15.18 26.49 -26.34
CA MET A 71 -14.08 27.48 -26.31
C MET A 71 -12.82 26.81 -26.87
N PRO A 72 -12.01 27.51 -27.67
CA PRO A 72 -10.77 26.95 -28.19
C PRO A 72 -9.83 26.63 -27.03
N GLU A 73 -9.37 25.37 -26.96
CA GLU A 73 -8.33 24.95 -26.03
C GLU A 73 -7.07 25.79 -26.32
N THR A 74 -6.50 26.42 -25.29
CA THR A 74 -5.25 27.20 -25.40
C THR A 74 -4.10 26.29 -25.87
N GLU A 75 -3.16 26.81 -26.65
CA GLU A 75 -2.03 26.03 -27.20
C GLU A 75 -1.17 25.33 -26.13
N GLU A 76 -1.07 25.91 -24.92
CA GLU A 76 -0.44 25.28 -23.76
C GLU A 76 -1.16 24.00 -23.30
N CYS A 77 -2.50 24.00 -23.30
CA CYS A 77 -3.31 22.82 -22.94
C CYS A 77 -3.17 21.69 -23.97
N LEU A 78 -3.02 22.04 -25.25
CA LEU A 78 -2.77 21.08 -26.33
C LEU A 78 -1.36 20.48 -26.24
N HIS A 79 -0.33 21.28 -25.99
CA HIS A 79 1.04 20.78 -25.87
C HIS A 79 1.20 19.85 -24.65
N PHE A 80 0.55 20.21 -23.53
CA PHE A 80 0.56 19.40 -22.32
C PHE A 80 -0.20 18.08 -22.48
N ARG A 81 -1.36 18.07 -23.14
CA ARG A 81 -2.10 16.82 -23.47
C ARG A 81 -1.33 15.87 -24.37
N VAL A 82 -0.56 16.38 -25.32
CA VAL A 82 0.30 15.55 -26.19
C VAL A 82 1.40 14.87 -25.38
N GLN A 83 2.06 15.61 -24.48
CA GLN A 83 3.07 15.04 -23.57
C GLN A 83 2.47 13.98 -22.63
N GLN A 84 1.25 14.20 -22.14
CA GLN A 84 0.54 13.23 -21.28
C GLN A 84 0.28 11.90 -22.00
N ASN A 85 -0.15 11.92 -23.27
CA ASN A 85 -0.37 10.68 -24.03
C ASN A 85 0.94 9.92 -24.32
N GLU A 86 2.02 10.64 -24.62
CA GLU A 86 3.35 10.03 -24.83
C GLU A 86 3.88 9.32 -23.57
N ILE A 87 3.67 9.91 -22.38
CA ILE A 87 4.03 9.31 -21.09
C ILE A 87 3.31 7.98 -20.89
N ILE A 88 2.02 7.93 -21.21
CA ILE A 88 1.18 6.74 -21.06
C ILE A 88 1.66 5.62 -21.99
N ASP A 89 1.96 5.94 -23.24
CA ASP A 89 2.42 4.96 -24.22
C ASP A 89 3.82 4.44 -23.90
N TYR A 90 4.70 5.30 -23.40
CA TYR A 90 6.00 4.87 -22.90
C TYR A 90 5.86 3.94 -21.69
N PHE A 91 4.99 4.29 -20.73
CA PHE A 91 4.72 3.44 -19.56
C PHE A 91 4.18 2.07 -19.95
N LYS A 92 3.20 2.01 -20.87
CA LYS A 92 2.67 0.75 -21.40
C LYS A 92 3.75 -0.08 -22.09
N THR A 93 4.67 0.57 -22.80
CA THR A 93 5.79 -0.10 -23.47
C THR A 93 6.75 -0.71 -22.45
N GLN A 94 7.14 0.02 -21.41
CA GLN A 94 7.99 -0.50 -20.34
C GLN A 94 7.34 -1.65 -19.57
N LYS A 95 6.01 -1.62 -19.41
CA LYS A 95 5.26 -2.69 -18.72
C LYS A 95 5.19 -4.00 -19.50
N LYS A 96 5.55 -4.01 -20.79
CA LYS A 96 5.63 -5.25 -21.58
C LYS A 96 6.72 -6.20 -21.06
N ASP A 97 7.76 -5.67 -20.43
CA ASP A 97 8.81 -6.50 -19.84
C ASP A 97 8.31 -7.15 -18.55
N PRO A 98 8.19 -8.50 -18.50
CA PRO A 98 7.56 -9.19 -17.37
C PRO A 98 8.38 -9.12 -16.08
N ASP A 99 9.70 -8.93 -16.17
CA ASP A 99 10.62 -8.84 -15.01
C ASP A 99 10.67 -7.44 -14.39
N VAL A 100 10.15 -6.41 -15.07
CA VAL A 100 10.10 -5.04 -14.55
C VAL A 100 8.83 -4.87 -13.71
N ALA A 101 8.98 -4.40 -12.47
CA ALA A 101 7.86 -4.08 -11.61
C ALA A 101 7.15 -2.79 -12.09
N SER A 102 5.84 -2.68 -11.89
CA SER A 102 5.05 -1.55 -12.41
C SER A 102 5.59 -0.20 -11.92
N ALA A 103 5.97 -0.11 -10.63
CA ALA A 103 6.59 1.08 -10.06
C ALA A 103 7.92 1.45 -10.74
N VAL A 104 8.76 0.46 -11.10
CA VAL A 104 10.03 0.70 -11.79
C VAL A 104 9.79 1.25 -13.20
N ALA A 105 8.78 0.71 -13.90
CA ALA A 105 8.35 1.24 -15.17
C ALA A 105 7.86 2.69 -15.04
N ALA A 106 7.06 3.00 -14.02
CA ALA A 106 6.58 4.35 -13.75
C ALA A 106 7.73 5.33 -13.48
N ILE A 107 8.70 4.95 -12.64
CA ILE A 107 9.87 5.77 -12.34
C ILE A 107 10.72 6.02 -13.58
N ARG A 108 10.92 5.02 -14.45
CA ARG A 108 11.60 5.19 -15.73
C ARG A 108 10.89 6.20 -16.62
N THR A 109 9.56 6.11 -16.70
CA THR A 109 8.74 7.09 -17.44
C THR A 109 8.90 8.50 -16.87
N LEU A 110 8.85 8.66 -15.54
CA LEU A 110 9.02 9.96 -14.89
C LEU A 110 10.42 10.55 -15.09
N LEU A 111 11.45 9.70 -15.11
CA LEU A 111 12.82 10.11 -15.39
C LEU A 111 13.00 10.56 -16.84
N GLU A 112 12.38 9.86 -17.80
CA GLU A 112 12.38 10.27 -19.20
C GLU A 112 11.60 11.57 -19.41
N PHE A 113 10.48 11.75 -18.71
CA PHE A 113 9.73 13.00 -18.67
C PHE A 113 10.59 14.15 -18.13
N LEU A 114 11.30 13.94 -17.03
CA LEU A 114 12.23 14.91 -16.45
C LEU A 114 13.34 15.31 -17.42
N LYS A 115 13.87 14.38 -18.22
CA LYS A 115 14.89 14.69 -19.24
C LYS A 115 14.33 15.62 -20.33
N ARG A 116 13.11 15.35 -20.80
CA ARG A 116 12.46 16.07 -21.91
C ARG A 116 11.81 17.39 -21.52
N ASP A 117 11.50 17.58 -20.24
CA ASP A 117 10.80 18.77 -19.75
C ASP A 117 11.54 20.07 -20.16
N LYS A 118 10.80 21.03 -20.70
CA LYS A 118 11.33 22.33 -21.14
C LYS A 118 11.03 23.45 -20.13
N GLY A 119 10.50 23.13 -18.96
CA GLY A 119 10.13 24.12 -17.95
C GLY A 119 11.34 24.93 -17.50
N GLU A 120 11.11 26.19 -17.15
CA GLU A 120 12.16 27.13 -16.73
C GLU A 120 12.26 27.24 -15.20
N THR A 121 11.24 26.77 -14.46
CA THR A 121 11.16 26.91 -13.01
C THR A 121 11.06 25.56 -12.31
N ILE A 122 11.65 25.50 -11.11
CA ILE A 122 11.63 24.31 -10.25
C ILE A 122 10.21 23.97 -9.80
N GLN A 123 9.41 24.97 -9.45
CA GLN A 123 8.02 24.75 -9.00
C GLN A 123 7.13 24.26 -10.14
N GLY A 124 7.30 24.81 -11.35
CA GLY A 124 6.60 24.33 -12.55
C GLY A 124 6.94 22.87 -12.85
N LEU A 125 8.24 22.51 -12.86
CA LEU A 125 8.68 21.14 -13.05
C LEU A 125 8.11 20.18 -11.98
N ARG A 126 8.07 20.61 -10.72
CA ARG A 126 7.49 19.83 -9.63
C ARG A 126 5.99 19.62 -9.80
N ALA A 127 5.25 20.64 -10.23
CA ALA A 127 3.82 20.54 -10.52
C ALA A 127 3.56 19.57 -11.68
N ASN A 128 4.31 19.72 -12.77
CA ASN A 128 4.24 18.84 -13.95
C ASN A 128 4.51 17.37 -13.58
N LEU A 129 5.53 17.10 -12.76
CA LEU A 129 5.84 15.75 -12.30
C LEU A 129 4.75 15.17 -11.39
N LYS A 130 4.15 15.97 -10.51
CA LYS A 130 3.01 15.52 -9.69
C LYS A 130 1.82 15.14 -10.55
N GLU A 131 1.49 15.97 -11.53
CA GLU A 131 0.40 15.68 -12.46
C GLU A 131 0.69 14.42 -13.30
N ALA A 132 1.94 14.22 -13.75
CA ALA A 132 2.34 12.98 -14.40
C ALA A 132 2.19 11.74 -13.50
N ILE A 133 2.51 11.85 -12.19
CA ILE A 133 2.29 10.77 -11.22
C ILE A 133 0.79 10.47 -11.07
N GLU A 134 -0.07 11.50 -11.00
CA GLU A 134 -1.52 11.34 -10.92
C GLU A 134 -2.08 10.66 -12.18
N THR A 135 -1.61 11.04 -13.37
CA THR A 135 -1.99 10.38 -14.63
C THR A 135 -1.58 8.91 -14.65
N LEU A 136 -0.35 8.59 -14.25
CA LEU A 136 0.12 7.20 -14.16
C LEU A 136 -0.69 6.38 -13.16
N SER A 137 -1.04 6.98 -12.01
CA SER A 137 -1.88 6.37 -10.98
C SER A 137 -3.36 6.22 -11.42
N GLY A 138 -3.82 7.03 -12.38
CA GLY A 138 -5.15 6.89 -12.99
C GLY A 138 -5.26 5.74 -14.00
N ILE A 139 -4.12 5.14 -14.37
CA ILE A 139 -4.02 4.00 -15.29
C ILE A 139 -3.69 2.72 -14.54
N ASP A 140 -2.76 2.79 -13.59
CA ASP A 140 -2.37 1.66 -12.76
C ASP A 140 -2.88 1.84 -11.33
N SER A 141 -3.66 0.87 -10.86
CA SER A 141 -4.23 0.84 -9.50
C SER A 141 -3.23 0.37 -8.43
N SER A 142 -2.01 -0.02 -8.83
CA SER A 142 -1.00 -0.50 -7.89
C SER A 142 -0.52 0.62 -6.96
N VAL A 143 -0.59 0.34 -5.66
CA VAL A 143 -0.07 1.19 -4.59
C VAL A 143 1.41 1.54 -4.79
N ALA A 144 2.18 0.63 -5.40
CA ALA A 144 3.60 0.79 -5.66
C ALA A 144 3.90 1.94 -6.66
N VAL A 145 3.00 2.24 -7.60
CA VAL A 145 3.19 3.34 -8.57
C VAL A 145 3.04 4.69 -7.87
N SER A 146 2.02 4.83 -7.01
CA SER A 146 1.80 6.04 -6.22
C SER A 146 2.98 6.30 -5.26
N SER A 147 3.37 5.30 -4.47
CA SER A 147 4.49 5.43 -3.53
C SER A 147 5.83 5.64 -4.22
N GLY A 148 6.12 4.86 -5.27
CA GLY A 148 7.35 5.01 -6.06
C GLY A 148 7.46 6.39 -6.71
N GLY A 149 6.37 6.95 -7.21
CA GLY A 149 6.33 8.31 -7.77
C GLY A 149 6.57 9.39 -6.73
N GLU A 150 5.92 9.31 -5.57
CA GLU A 150 6.13 10.25 -4.47
C GLU A 150 7.56 10.21 -3.91
N LEU A 151 8.09 9.00 -3.69
CA LEU A 151 9.47 8.82 -3.23
C LEU A 151 10.48 9.31 -4.27
N PHE A 152 10.23 9.06 -5.55
CA PHE A 152 11.05 9.60 -6.63
C PHE A 152 11.06 11.14 -6.61
N LEU A 153 9.87 11.76 -6.55
CA LEU A 153 9.74 13.21 -6.46
C LEU A 153 10.49 13.75 -5.24
N ARG A 154 10.37 13.11 -4.08
CA ARG A 154 11.08 13.51 -2.86
C ARG A 154 12.59 13.40 -3.04
N PHE A 155 13.07 12.28 -3.57
CA PHE A 155 14.49 12.00 -3.72
C PHE A 155 15.22 13.00 -4.63
N ILE A 156 14.59 13.39 -5.75
CA ILE A 156 15.14 14.41 -6.66
C ILE A 156 15.01 15.82 -6.06
N SER A 157 13.95 16.07 -5.28
CA SER A 157 13.66 17.38 -4.67
C SER A 157 14.61 17.78 -3.55
N LEU A 158 15.30 16.83 -2.91
CA LEU A 158 16.25 17.15 -1.83
C LEU A 158 17.38 18.09 -2.31
N THR A 159 17.69 18.09 -3.60
CA THR A 159 18.71 18.94 -4.23
C THR A 159 18.34 20.42 -4.29
N PHE A 160 17.06 20.77 -4.10
CA PHE A 160 16.56 22.14 -4.32
C PHE A 160 17.23 23.21 -3.45
N LEU A 161 17.89 22.81 -2.36
CA LEU A 161 18.51 23.72 -1.40
C LEU A 161 19.98 24.05 -1.71
N GLU A 162 20.58 23.40 -2.71
CA GLU A 162 22.05 23.42 -2.87
C GLU A 162 22.55 24.28 -4.04
N GLN A 163 21.70 24.63 -5.02
CA GLN A 163 22.14 25.26 -6.28
C GLN A 163 21.21 26.40 -6.73
N SER A 164 21.80 27.54 -7.14
CA SER A 164 21.07 28.71 -7.63
C SER A 164 20.71 28.67 -9.12
N ASP A 165 21.41 27.85 -9.92
CA ASP A 165 21.18 27.74 -11.37
C ASP A 165 20.23 26.58 -11.72
N PHE A 166 19.11 26.90 -12.40
CA PHE A 166 18.12 25.90 -12.82
C PHE A 166 18.71 24.78 -13.70
N SER A 167 19.54 25.14 -14.70
CA SER A 167 20.13 24.16 -15.62
C SER A 167 21.04 23.14 -14.90
N LYS A 168 21.81 23.60 -13.91
CA LYS A 168 22.65 22.73 -13.08
C LYS A 168 21.78 21.87 -12.15
N CYS A 169 20.78 22.47 -11.51
CA CYS A 169 19.82 21.75 -10.67
C CYS A 169 19.15 20.61 -11.46
N LYS A 170 18.70 20.87 -12.70
CA LYS A 170 18.07 19.85 -13.55
C LYS A 170 19.02 18.68 -13.85
N LYS A 171 20.31 18.95 -14.15
CA LYS A 171 21.29 17.88 -14.37
C LYS A 171 21.47 17.01 -13.13
N VAL A 172 21.63 17.61 -11.95
CA VAL A 172 21.77 16.86 -10.69
C VAL A 172 20.50 16.07 -10.36
N MET A 173 19.31 16.60 -10.65
CA MET A 173 18.05 15.86 -10.49
C MET A 173 18.01 14.61 -11.39
N ILE A 174 18.50 14.70 -12.63
CA ILE A 174 18.57 13.56 -13.54
C ILE A 174 19.57 12.52 -13.02
N GLU A 175 20.77 12.94 -12.60
CA GLU A 175 21.79 12.06 -12.03
C GLU A 175 21.26 11.30 -10.80
N ARG A 176 20.61 12.01 -9.87
CA ARG A 176 19.95 11.40 -8.71
C ARG A 176 18.81 10.47 -9.12
N GLY A 177 18.05 10.82 -10.15
CA GLY A 177 17.00 9.97 -10.68
C GLY A 177 17.53 8.64 -11.21
N GLU A 178 18.67 8.65 -11.91
CA GLU A 178 19.38 7.45 -12.37
C GLU A 178 19.91 6.62 -11.19
N ASP A 179 20.50 7.28 -10.18
CA ASP A 179 20.96 6.61 -8.96
C ASP A 179 19.82 5.91 -8.21
N PHE A 180 18.66 6.56 -8.12
CA PHE A 180 17.47 6.00 -7.51
C PHE A 180 16.99 4.75 -8.26
N LEU A 181 16.96 4.82 -9.59
CA LEU A 181 16.59 3.69 -10.44
C LEU A 181 17.57 2.51 -10.31
N ALA A 182 18.87 2.80 -10.21
CA ALA A 182 19.91 1.80 -9.99
C ALA A 182 19.74 1.11 -8.63
N ARG A 183 19.47 1.87 -7.56
CA ARG A 183 19.20 1.32 -6.22
C ARG A 183 17.98 0.41 -6.21
N ILE A 184 16.88 0.83 -6.83
CA ILE A 184 15.66 0.03 -6.92
C ILE A 184 15.91 -1.27 -7.69
N SER A 185 16.67 -1.23 -8.77
CA SER A 185 16.98 -2.42 -9.57
C SER A 185 17.76 -3.47 -8.76
N LEU A 186 18.60 -3.04 -7.81
CA LEU A 186 19.38 -3.92 -6.93
C LEU A 186 18.62 -4.41 -5.69
N SER A 187 17.56 -3.70 -5.28
CA SER A 187 16.80 -3.96 -4.04
C SER A 187 16.33 -5.42 -3.92
N ARG A 188 15.74 -5.99 -4.98
CA ARG A 188 15.24 -7.38 -5.00
C ARG A 188 16.33 -8.42 -4.70
N ASN A 189 17.52 -8.22 -5.26
CA ASN A 189 18.65 -9.13 -5.03
C ASN A 189 19.18 -9.01 -3.60
N LYS A 190 19.22 -7.78 -3.06
CA LYS A 190 19.62 -7.53 -1.67
C LYS A 190 18.67 -8.23 -0.70
N ILE A 191 17.37 -8.13 -0.95
CA ILE A 191 16.33 -8.79 -0.15
C ILE A 191 16.44 -10.32 -0.24
N ALA A 192 16.67 -10.87 -1.44
CA ALA A 192 16.85 -12.31 -1.64
C ALA A 192 18.02 -12.87 -0.82
N LYS A 193 19.19 -12.20 -0.88
CA LYS A 193 20.39 -12.54 -0.11
C LYS A 193 20.24 -12.40 1.40
N LEU A 194 19.30 -11.59 1.85
CA LEU A 194 19.05 -11.41 3.28
C LEU A 194 18.02 -12.45 3.78
N CYS A 195 16.91 -12.62 3.07
CA CYS A 195 15.80 -13.47 3.48
C CYS A 195 16.10 -14.97 3.38
N HIS A 196 16.92 -15.42 2.39
CA HIS A 196 17.18 -16.86 2.23
C HIS A 196 17.85 -17.49 3.47
N THR A 197 18.56 -16.70 4.29
CA THR A 197 19.20 -17.17 5.52
C THR A 197 18.20 -17.65 6.57
N PHE A 198 16.99 -17.08 6.58
CA PHE A 198 15.91 -17.41 7.53
C PHE A 198 15.15 -18.69 7.17
N ILE A 199 15.31 -19.18 5.93
CA ILE A 199 14.73 -20.45 5.50
C ILE A 199 15.61 -21.59 6.04
N LYS A 200 15.06 -22.46 6.88
CA LYS A 200 15.75 -23.64 7.41
C LYS A 200 15.77 -24.77 6.38
N ASP A 201 16.70 -25.71 6.54
CA ASP A 201 16.68 -26.94 5.76
C ASP A 201 15.47 -27.80 6.13
N ASP A 202 14.91 -28.48 5.14
CA ASP A 202 13.66 -29.25 5.17
C ASP A 202 12.39 -28.46 5.56
N ALA A 203 12.41 -27.13 5.40
CA ALA A 203 11.27 -26.29 5.74
C ALA A 203 10.11 -26.42 4.73
N ARG A 204 8.88 -26.37 5.24
CA ARG A 204 7.65 -26.29 4.45
C ARG A 204 7.14 -24.85 4.46
N ILE A 205 7.20 -24.22 3.29
CA ILE A 205 6.90 -22.81 3.12
C ILE A 205 5.52 -22.65 2.49
N LEU A 206 4.68 -21.76 3.02
CA LEU A 206 3.46 -21.32 2.36
C LEU A 206 3.65 -19.92 1.76
N THR A 207 3.26 -19.74 0.50
CA THR A 207 3.24 -18.44 -0.16
C THR A 207 1.86 -18.14 -0.76
N HIS A 208 1.57 -16.85 -0.88
CA HIS A 208 0.34 -16.35 -1.49
C HIS A 208 0.61 -15.73 -2.86
N ALA A 209 -0.17 -16.14 -3.86
CA ALA A 209 -0.13 -15.62 -5.24
C ALA A 209 1.24 -15.72 -5.93
N TYR A 210 1.40 -14.98 -7.03
CA TYR A 210 2.69 -14.77 -7.68
C TYR A 210 3.37 -13.52 -7.13
N SER A 211 4.59 -13.69 -6.59
CA SER A 211 5.42 -12.57 -6.18
C SER A 211 6.82 -12.68 -6.76
N ARG A 212 7.25 -11.63 -7.47
CA ARG A 212 8.58 -11.55 -8.08
C ARG A 212 9.69 -11.62 -7.04
N VAL A 213 9.51 -10.96 -5.89
CA VAL A 213 10.56 -10.91 -4.85
C VAL A 213 10.63 -12.24 -4.11
N VAL A 214 9.48 -12.84 -3.76
CA VAL A 214 9.44 -14.16 -3.13
C VAL A 214 10.06 -15.21 -4.06
N LEU A 215 9.77 -15.15 -5.37
CA LEU A 215 10.41 -16.04 -6.34
C LEU A 215 11.93 -15.90 -6.35
N ARG A 216 12.46 -14.67 -6.23
CA ARG A 216 13.91 -14.43 -6.15
C ARG A 216 14.51 -14.95 -4.84
N VAL A 217 13.83 -14.78 -3.71
CA VAL A 217 14.22 -15.35 -2.41
C VAL A 217 14.31 -16.87 -2.47
N LEU A 218 13.28 -17.53 -3.03
CA LEU A 218 13.24 -18.98 -3.15
C LEU A 218 14.26 -19.51 -4.17
N LYS A 219 14.52 -18.77 -5.26
CA LYS A 219 15.62 -19.04 -6.20
C LYS A 219 16.97 -19.02 -5.50
N GLU A 220 17.23 -18.02 -4.67
CA GLU A 220 18.48 -17.90 -3.90
C GLU A 220 18.60 -19.03 -2.86
N ALA A 221 17.50 -19.39 -2.19
CA ALA A 221 17.48 -20.51 -1.25
C ALA A 221 17.80 -21.85 -1.93
N ALA A 222 17.26 -22.09 -3.12
CA ALA A 222 17.55 -23.27 -3.94
C ALA A 222 19.00 -23.26 -4.45
N ALA A 223 19.52 -22.11 -4.88
CA ALA A 223 20.91 -21.95 -5.28
C ALA A 223 21.88 -22.22 -4.11
N ALA A 224 21.49 -21.85 -2.89
CA ALA A 224 22.18 -22.19 -1.65
C ALA A 224 22.03 -23.67 -1.22
N LYS A 225 21.44 -24.53 -2.07
CA LYS A 225 21.23 -25.97 -1.86
C LYS A 225 20.41 -26.33 -0.62
N LYS A 226 19.50 -25.45 -0.18
CA LYS A 226 18.55 -25.76 0.90
C LYS A 226 17.43 -26.65 0.36
N ARG A 227 17.05 -27.67 1.13
CA ARG A 227 15.88 -28.50 0.83
C ARG A 227 14.66 -27.83 1.45
N PHE A 228 13.63 -27.60 0.66
CA PHE A 228 12.36 -27.06 1.14
C PHE A 228 11.26 -27.46 0.16
N SER A 229 10.02 -27.43 0.65
CA SER A 229 8.83 -27.61 -0.18
C SER A 229 7.91 -26.40 -0.05
N VAL A 230 7.15 -26.11 -1.11
CA VAL A 230 6.35 -24.89 -1.18
C VAL A 230 4.89 -25.23 -1.45
N TYR A 231 4.02 -24.76 -0.55
CA TYR A 231 2.59 -24.66 -0.77
C TYR A 231 2.25 -23.28 -1.35
N ILE A 232 1.43 -23.25 -2.39
CA ILE A 232 1.07 -22.02 -3.11
C ILE A 232 -0.44 -21.97 -3.26
N THR A 233 -1.06 -20.89 -2.81
CA THR A 233 -2.49 -20.65 -3.04
C THR A 233 -2.73 -20.34 -4.52
N GLU A 234 -3.80 -20.87 -5.12
CA GLU A 234 -4.12 -20.58 -6.53
C GLU A 234 -4.31 -19.09 -6.83
N SER A 235 -4.80 -18.31 -5.84
CA SER A 235 -5.01 -16.87 -5.89
C SER A 235 -6.03 -16.45 -6.94
N GLN A 236 -7.29 -16.80 -6.68
CA GLN A 236 -8.43 -16.21 -7.36
C GLN A 236 -8.42 -14.68 -7.13
N PRO A 237 -8.65 -13.84 -8.15
CA PRO A 237 -9.32 -14.10 -9.44
C PRO A 237 -8.44 -14.47 -10.65
N ASP A 238 -7.11 -14.27 -10.61
CA ASP A 238 -6.25 -14.36 -11.81
C ASP A 238 -5.47 -15.68 -11.92
N LEU A 239 -5.60 -16.56 -10.93
CA LEU A 239 -4.90 -17.86 -10.85
C LEU A 239 -3.36 -17.76 -10.90
N SER A 240 -2.80 -16.60 -10.51
CA SER A 240 -1.37 -16.31 -10.54
C SER A 240 -0.50 -17.29 -9.74
N GLY A 241 -1.08 -17.97 -8.73
CA GLY A 241 -0.38 -19.03 -8.00
C GLY A 241 0.10 -20.17 -8.91
N LYS A 242 -0.64 -20.47 -9.99
CA LYS A 242 -0.24 -21.51 -10.97
C LYS A 242 1.03 -21.09 -11.73
N THR A 243 1.18 -19.80 -12.02
CA THR A 243 2.38 -19.24 -12.64
C THR A 243 3.59 -19.36 -11.70
N MET A 244 3.41 -19.03 -10.42
CA MET A 244 4.44 -19.21 -9.39
C MET A 244 4.87 -20.67 -9.28
N ALA A 245 3.91 -21.59 -9.29
CA ALA A 245 4.18 -23.02 -9.23
C ALA A 245 4.99 -23.51 -10.43
N THR A 246 4.67 -23.02 -11.62
CA THR A 246 5.39 -23.36 -12.85
C THR A 246 6.84 -22.88 -12.79
N GLU A 247 7.07 -21.66 -12.32
CA GLU A 247 8.42 -21.09 -12.16
C GLU A 247 9.27 -21.83 -11.13
N LEU A 248 8.67 -22.25 -10.01
CA LEU A 248 9.39 -23.01 -8.99
C LEU A 248 9.66 -24.47 -9.40
N ARG A 249 8.74 -25.10 -10.15
CA ARG A 249 8.96 -26.45 -10.70
C ARG A 249 10.13 -26.49 -11.68
N LYS A 250 10.34 -25.44 -12.48
CA LYS A 250 11.52 -25.30 -13.35
C LYS A 250 12.84 -25.32 -12.59
N LEU A 251 12.82 -25.02 -11.28
CA LEU A 251 14.00 -25.02 -10.40
C LEU A 251 14.14 -26.34 -9.62
N ASN A 252 13.36 -27.37 -9.96
CA ASN A 252 13.31 -28.65 -9.25
C ASN A 252 12.91 -28.54 -7.76
N VAL A 253 12.15 -27.50 -7.40
CA VAL A 253 11.59 -27.36 -6.05
C VAL A 253 10.25 -28.11 -5.98
N PRO A 254 10.00 -28.93 -4.95
CA PRO A 254 8.69 -29.56 -4.72
C PRO A 254 7.61 -28.52 -4.43
N VAL A 255 6.56 -28.50 -5.27
CA VAL A 255 5.48 -27.50 -5.19
C VAL A 255 4.11 -28.14 -5.22
N ILE A 256 3.25 -27.73 -4.28
CA ILE A 256 1.84 -28.11 -4.19
C ILE A 256 0.98 -26.86 -4.30
N VAL A 257 0.09 -26.82 -5.29
CA VAL A 257 -0.91 -25.75 -5.42
C VAL A 257 -2.14 -26.14 -4.61
N ILE A 258 -2.63 -25.21 -3.79
CA ILE A 258 -3.78 -25.39 -2.90
C ILE A 258 -4.88 -24.39 -3.24
N LEU A 259 -6.12 -24.76 -2.93
CA LEU A 259 -7.26 -23.84 -3.01
C LEU A 259 -7.10 -22.72 -1.98
N ASP A 260 -7.60 -21.53 -2.29
CA ASP A 260 -7.50 -20.38 -1.39
C ASP A 260 -8.23 -20.62 -0.06
N ALA A 261 -9.31 -21.40 -0.07
CA ALA A 261 -10.05 -21.81 1.13
C ALA A 261 -9.31 -22.89 1.97
N ALA A 262 -8.36 -23.60 1.38
CA ALA A 262 -7.63 -24.69 2.05
C ALA A 262 -6.43 -24.20 2.88
N VAL A 263 -6.19 -22.89 2.95
CA VAL A 263 -5.07 -22.29 3.70
C VAL A 263 -5.08 -22.71 5.17
N GLY A 264 -6.24 -22.68 5.83
CA GLY A 264 -6.36 -23.09 7.24
C GLY A 264 -6.04 -24.58 7.47
N TYR A 265 -6.42 -25.45 6.52
CA TYR A 265 -6.15 -26.89 6.58
C TYR A 265 -4.65 -27.21 6.43
N VAL A 266 -3.96 -26.47 5.56
CA VAL A 266 -2.53 -26.71 5.26
C VAL A 266 -1.61 -26.09 6.31
N MET A 267 -2.07 -25.05 7.01
CA MET A 267 -1.26 -24.29 7.97
C MET A 267 -0.61 -25.17 9.06
N GLU A 268 -1.26 -26.25 9.48
CA GLU A 268 -0.71 -27.16 10.49
C GLU A 268 0.60 -27.80 10.03
N LYS A 269 0.67 -28.15 8.73
CA LYS A 269 1.81 -28.80 8.09
C LYS A 269 2.94 -27.83 7.73
N VAL A 270 2.65 -26.54 7.69
CA VAL A 270 3.58 -25.48 7.26
C VAL A 270 4.44 -25.04 8.43
N ASP A 271 5.71 -24.72 8.17
CA ASP A 271 6.64 -24.24 9.18
C ASP A 271 6.72 -22.72 9.21
N LEU A 272 6.60 -22.08 8.04
CA LEU A 272 6.66 -20.63 7.91
C LEU A 272 5.88 -20.14 6.70
N VAL A 273 5.37 -18.91 6.78
CA VAL A 273 4.67 -18.24 5.69
C VAL A 273 5.55 -17.12 5.14
N ILE A 274 5.72 -17.06 3.81
CA ILE A 274 6.40 -15.94 3.13
C ILE A 274 5.43 -15.34 2.12
N VAL A 275 5.15 -14.05 2.25
CA VAL A 275 4.33 -13.31 1.29
C VAL A 275 5.08 -12.11 0.73
N GLY A 276 4.72 -11.72 -0.49
CA GLY A 276 5.09 -10.40 -1.00
C GLY A 276 4.18 -9.32 -0.43
N ALA A 277 4.52 -8.05 -0.70
CA ALA A 277 3.59 -6.94 -0.53
C ALA A 277 3.61 -6.02 -1.76
N GLU A 278 2.46 -5.41 -2.03
CA GLU A 278 2.31 -4.32 -2.99
C GLU A 278 2.54 -2.96 -2.36
N GLY A 279 2.21 -2.83 -1.06
CA GLY A 279 2.47 -1.64 -0.27
C GLY A 279 2.74 -1.99 1.19
N VAL A 280 3.57 -1.19 1.85
CA VAL A 280 3.77 -1.24 3.31
C VAL A 280 3.28 0.09 3.88
N VAL A 281 2.37 0.03 4.85
CA VAL A 281 1.75 1.23 5.44
C VAL A 281 2.51 1.70 6.68
N GLU A 282 2.24 2.93 7.12
CA GLU A 282 2.93 3.58 8.24
C GLU A 282 2.82 2.80 9.56
N SER A 283 1.72 2.07 9.77
CA SER A 283 1.53 1.21 10.96
C SER A 283 2.40 -0.06 10.96
N GLY A 284 3.14 -0.32 9.88
CA GLY A 284 3.89 -1.56 9.66
C GLY A 284 3.04 -2.71 9.13
N GLY A 285 1.75 -2.48 8.89
CA GLY A 285 0.89 -3.41 8.16
C GLY A 285 1.22 -3.43 6.66
N ILE A 286 0.63 -4.39 5.95
CA ILE A 286 0.91 -4.56 4.52
C ILE A 286 -0.38 -4.53 3.72
N ILE A 287 -0.24 -4.12 2.47
CA ILE A 287 -1.26 -4.21 1.44
C ILE A 287 -0.75 -5.19 0.41
N ASN A 288 -1.51 -6.26 0.19
CA ASN A 288 -1.18 -7.27 -0.79
C ASN A 288 -2.46 -7.84 -1.39
N LYS A 289 -2.32 -8.78 -2.31
CA LYS A 289 -3.44 -9.40 -2.97
C LYS A 289 -4.46 -10.04 -2.01
N ILE A 290 -5.73 -10.01 -2.41
CA ILE A 290 -6.86 -10.57 -1.66
C ILE A 290 -6.58 -12.02 -1.26
N GLY A 291 -6.70 -12.31 0.04
CA GLY A 291 -6.37 -13.60 0.62
C GLY A 291 -5.12 -13.58 1.50
N THR A 292 -4.40 -12.46 1.57
CA THR A 292 -3.23 -12.31 2.45
C THR A 292 -3.68 -12.17 3.91
N ASN A 293 -4.73 -11.40 4.18
CA ASN A 293 -5.22 -11.20 5.54
C ASN A 293 -5.72 -12.51 6.17
N GLN A 294 -6.48 -13.34 5.43
CA GLN A 294 -6.92 -14.65 5.93
C GLN A 294 -5.73 -15.58 6.26
N MET A 295 -4.69 -15.56 5.42
CA MET A 295 -3.49 -16.37 5.63
C MET A 295 -2.74 -15.91 6.88
N ALA A 296 -2.64 -14.60 7.09
CA ALA A 296 -2.01 -14.01 8.26
C ALA A 296 -2.76 -14.36 9.56
N VAL A 297 -4.10 -14.31 9.55
CA VAL A 297 -4.94 -14.72 10.68
C VAL A 297 -4.73 -16.20 11.01
N CYS A 298 -4.77 -17.09 10.01
CA CYS A 298 -4.52 -18.52 10.21
C CYS A 298 -3.11 -18.80 10.74
N ALA A 299 -2.10 -18.12 10.21
CA ALA A 299 -0.71 -18.29 10.66
C ALA A 299 -0.55 -17.86 12.12
N LYS A 300 -1.11 -16.71 12.50
CA LYS A 300 -1.06 -16.22 13.88
C LYS A 300 -1.80 -17.16 14.83
N ALA A 301 -2.99 -17.63 14.46
CA ALA A 301 -3.79 -18.54 15.28
C ALA A 301 -3.06 -19.86 15.60
N GLN A 302 -2.20 -20.33 14.69
CA GLN A 302 -1.41 -21.54 14.85
C GLN A 302 0.06 -21.27 15.24
N ASN A 303 0.39 -20.04 15.65
CA ASN A 303 1.73 -19.61 16.05
C ASN A 303 2.82 -19.91 15.01
N LYS A 304 2.49 -19.80 13.72
CA LYS A 304 3.44 -19.92 12.62
C LYS A 304 4.01 -18.53 12.27
N PRO A 305 5.33 -18.40 12.05
CA PRO A 305 5.93 -17.12 11.69
C PRO A 305 5.43 -16.66 10.31
N PHE A 306 5.07 -15.39 10.22
CA PHE A 306 4.58 -14.74 9.01
C PHE A 306 5.58 -13.67 8.56
N TYR A 307 6.28 -13.97 7.47
CA TYR A 307 7.32 -13.13 6.90
C TYR A 307 6.82 -12.40 5.67
N VAL A 308 7.11 -11.10 5.63
CA VAL A 308 6.76 -10.25 4.50
C VAL A 308 8.03 -9.85 3.79
N VAL A 309 7.99 -9.86 2.46
CA VAL A 309 9.12 -9.47 1.62
C VAL A 309 8.67 -8.32 0.71
N ALA A 310 9.25 -7.14 0.89
CA ALA A 310 8.86 -5.94 0.18
C ALA A 310 10.04 -4.99 -0.04
N GLU A 311 10.08 -4.35 -1.20
CA GLU A 311 11.05 -3.30 -1.48
C GLU A 311 10.66 -1.96 -0.81
N SER A 312 11.65 -1.16 -0.40
CA SER A 312 11.48 0.12 0.29
C SER A 312 10.67 1.15 -0.49
N PHE A 313 10.73 1.13 -1.83
CA PHE A 313 9.96 2.03 -2.68
C PHE A 313 8.44 1.78 -2.64
N LYS A 314 8.00 0.69 -1.99
CA LYS A 314 6.58 0.37 -1.76
C LYS A 314 6.07 0.88 -0.41
N PHE A 315 6.87 1.64 0.34
CA PHE A 315 6.46 2.24 1.59
C PHE A 315 5.54 3.42 1.28
N VAL A 316 4.36 3.46 1.89
CA VAL A 316 3.29 4.38 1.54
C VAL A 316 2.85 5.14 2.77
N ARG A 317 2.65 6.45 2.60
CA ARG A 317 2.02 7.32 3.59
C ARG A 317 0.51 7.12 3.65
N LEU A 318 0.12 5.98 4.21
CA LEU A 318 -1.25 5.60 4.45
C LEU A 318 -1.33 4.93 5.82
N PHE A 319 -2.43 5.17 6.54
CA PHE A 319 -2.66 4.61 7.88
C PHE A 319 -4.08 4.01 7.97
N PRO A 320 -4.32 2.85 7.34
CA PRO A 320 -5.62 2.19 7.45
C PRO A 320 -5.76 1.54 8.83
N LEU A 321 -6.89 1.75 9.49
CA LEU A 321 -7.23 1.07 10.75
C LEU A 321 -7.95 -0.25 10.48
N ASN A 322 -8.71 -0.30 9.38
CA ASN A 322 -9.49 -1.45 8.95
C ASN A 322 -9.43 -1.62 7.42
N GLN A 323 -10.09 -2.65 6.90
CA GLN A 323 -10.14 -2.92 5.45
C GLN A 323 -10.82 -1.82 4.65
N GLN A 324 -11.80 -1.13 5.24
CA GLN A 324 -12.56 -0.07 4.58
C GLN A 324 -11.71 1.19 4.36
N ASP A 325 -10.77 1.47 5.24
CA ASP A 325 -9.92 2.68 5.17
C ASP A 325 -8.92 2.66 4.01
N VAL A 326 -8.67 1.50 3.39
CA VAL A 326 -7.85 1.44 2.17
C VAL A 326 -8.62 2.13 1.03
N PRO A 327 -8.03 3.12 0.34
CA PRO A 327 -8.71 3.82 -0.75
C PRO A 327 -9.18 2.90 -1.89
N ASP A 328 -10.38 3.15 -2.41
CA ASP A 328 -10.98 2.34 -3.49
C ASP A 328 -10.14 2.34 -4.77
N LYS A 329 -9.37 3.40 -5.02
CA LYS A 329 -8.39 3.50 -6.13
C LYS A 329 -7.34 2.39 -6.12
N PHE A 330 -7.10 1.79 -4.97
CA PHE A 330 -6.18 0.66 -4.81
C PHE A 330 -6.92 -0.67 -4.75
N LYS A 331 -8.11 -0.71 -4.13
CA LYS A 331 -8.92 -1.94 -3.98
C LYS A 331 -9.41 -2.48 -5.32
N TYR A 332 -9.79 -1.59 -6.23
CA TYR A 332 -10.38 -1.94 -7.52
C TYR A 332 -9.51 -1.46 -8.66
N LYS A 333 -9.58 -2.17 -9.79
CA LYS A 333 -8.87 -1.76 -11.00
C LYS A 333 -9.41 -0.42 -11.50
N ALA A 334 -8.52 0.39 -12.08
CA ALA A 334 -8.86 1.70 -12.64
C ALA A 334 -9.99 1.62 -13.68
N ASP A 335 -10.03 0.56 -14.49
CA ASP A 335 -11.07 0.34 -15.51
C ASP A 335 -12.44 0.06 -14.88
N THR A 336 -12.46 -0.73 -13.80
CA THR A 336 -13.68 -1.02 -13.03
C THR A 336 -14.25 0.25 -12.43
N LEU A 337 -13.40 1.11 -11.84
CA LEU A 337 -13.83 2.37 -11.23
C LEU A 337 -14.41 3.38 -12.24
N LYS A 338 -13.94 3.34 -13.50
CA LYS A 338 -14.48 4.19 -14.57
C LYS A 338 -15.81 3.69 -15.11
N THR A 339 -16.01 2.37 -15.11
CA THR A 339 -17.15 1.72 -15.78
C THR A 339 -18.31 1.46 -14.83
N VAL A 340 -18.01 1.02 -13.61
CA VAL A 340 -19.00 0.52 -12.66
C VAL A 340 -19.29 1.58 -11.60
N ARG A 341 -20.55 2.03 -11.55
CA ARG A 341 -21.00 3.00 -10.53
C ARG A 341 -21.33 2.33 -9.18
N ASN A 342 -21.63 1.03 -9.18
CA ASN A 342 -22.02 0.27 -7.99
C ASN A 342 -21.02 -0.85 -7.71
N LEU A 343 -20.13 -0.64 -6.73
CA LEU A 343 -19.06 -1.58 -6.37
C LEU A 343 -19.53 -2.80 -5.58
N ARG A 344 -20.83 -2.96 -5.31
CA ARG A 344 -21.37 -4.06 -4.48
C ARG A 344 -21.25 -5.44 -5.10
N GLU A 345 -21.18 -5.52 -6.43
CA GLU A 345 -21.05 -6.77 -7.19
C GLU A 345 -19.59 -7.11 -7.53
N GLU A 346 -18.67 -6.20 -7.20
CA GLU A 346 -17.25 -6.31 -7.51
C GLU A 346 -16.47 -6.82 -6.30
N HIS A 347 -15.46 -7.64 -6.56
CA HIS A 347 -14.54 -8.10 -5.53
C HIS A 347 -13.30 -7.18 -5.45
N PRO A 348 -12.75 -6.94 -4.25
CA PRO A 348 -11.47 -6.26 -4.13
C PRO A 348 -10.34 -7.12 -4.69
N TRP A 349 -9.28 -6.48 -5.16
CA TRP A 349 -8.06 -7.13 -5.65
C TRP A 349 -6.99 -7.25 -4.56
N ILE A 350 -7.04 -6.37 -3.57
CA ILE A 350 -6.07 -6.29 -2.48
C ILE A 350 -6.79 -6.26 -1.13
N ASP A 351 -6.09 -6.70 -0.09
CA ASP A 351 -6.51 -6.59 1.30
C ASP A 351 -5.40 -5.96 2.16
N TYR A 352 -5.80 -5.45 3.31
CA TYR A 352 -4.90 -4.94 4.35
C TYR A 352 -4.62 -6.03 5.39
N THR A 353 -3.36 -6.21 5.77
CA THR A 353 -2.98 -7.10 6.86
C THR A 353 -2.39 -6.28 8.01
N SER A 354 -2.97 -6.43 9.20
CA SER A 354 -2.55 -5.73 10.41
C SER A 354 -1.10 -6.09 10.82
N PRO A 355 -0.32 -5.14 11.35
CA PRO A 355 1.05 -5.39 11.83
C PRO A 355 1.13 -6.48 12.92
N SER A 356 0.05 -6.73 13.68
CA SER A 356 0.01 -7.72 14.77
C SER A 356 0.20 -9.17 14.30
N PHE A 357 -0.10 -9.45 13.02
CA PHE A 357 0.08 -10.75 12.40
C PHE A 357 1.47 -10.93 11.80
N ILE A 358 2.18 -9.83 11.53
CA ILE A 358 3.48 -9.86 10.84
C ILE A 358 4.58 -10.09 11.86
N THR A 359 5.43 -11.08 11.60
CA THR A 359 6.57 -11.39 12.47
C THR A 359 7.78 -10.53 12.11
N LEU A 360 8.17 -10.52 10.83
CA LEU A 360 9.31 -9.74 10.31
C LEU A 360 9.02 -9.26 8.89
N LEU A 361 9.53 -8.07 8.56
CA LEU A 361 9.54 -7.51 7.21
C LEU A 361 10.96 -7.52 6.66
N PHE A 362 11.13 -8.11 5.49
CA PHE A 362 12.38 -8.19 4.76
C PHE A 362 12.40 -7.15 3.65
N THR A 363 13.31 -6.18 3.78
CA THR A 363 13.46 -5.04 2.88
C THR A 363 14.90 -4.85 2.47
N ASP A 364 15.15 -3.98 1.49
CA ASP A 364 16.49 -3.55 1.09
C ASP A 364 17.16 -2.65 2.14
N LEU A 365 16.41 -2.11 3.10
CA LEU A 365 16.95 -1.43 4.29
C LEU A 365 17.44 -2.43 5.34
N GLY A 366 16.89 -3.65 5.35
CA GLY A 366 17.25 -4.71 6.28
C GLY A 366 16.03 -5.51 6.74
N VAL A 367 16.21 -6.23 7.86
CA VAL A 367 15.11 -6.88 8.56
C VAL A 367 14.48 -5.87 9.52
N LEU A 368 13.19 -5.61 9.35
CA LEU A 368 12.44 -4.66 10.16
C LEU A 368 11.36 -5.39 10.96
N THR A 369 11.12 -4.92 12.17
CA THR A 369 9.88 -5.20 12.89
C THR A 369 8.80 -4.23 12.39
N PRO A 370 7.50 -4.57 12.50
CA PRO A 370 6.43 -3.66 12.06
C PRO A 370 6.54 -2.25 12.66
N SER A 371 6.96 -2.13 13.93
CA SER A 371 7.15 -0.83 14.58
C SER A 371 8.28 0.00 13.95
N ALA A 372 9.37 -0.63 13.50
CA ALA A 372 10.50 0.05 12.89
C ALA A 372 10.18 0.63 11.49
N VAL A 373 9.09 0.15 10.85
CA VAL A 373 8.65 0.66 9.55
C VAL A 373 8.33 2.15 9.62
N SER A 374 7.69 2.62 10.69
CA SER A 374 7.33 4.03 10.84
C SER A 374 8.58 4.92 10.88
N ASP A 375 9.60 4.53 11.65
CA ASP A 375 10.86 5.26 11.76
C ASP A 375 11.60 5.33 10.42
N GLU A 376 11.66 4.21 9.69
CA GLU A 376 12.30 4.16 8.37
C GLU A 376 11.51 4.95 7.33
N LEU A 377 10.17 4.93 7.40
CA LEU A 377 9.33 5.70 6.50
C LEU A 377 9.54 7.21 6.72
N ILE A 378 9.62 7.66 7.97
CA ILE A 378 9.97 9.06 8.27
C ILE A 378 11.32 9.42 7.65
N LYS A 379 12.35 8.57 7.78
CA LYS A 379 13.66 8.81 7.16
C LYS A 379 13.63 8.83 5.63
N LEU A 380 12.80 8.02 5.00
CA LEU A 380 12.66 7.99 3.53
C LEU A 380 11.94 9.22 2.99
N TYR A 381 11.03 9.81 3.77
CA TYR A 381 10.21 10.96 3.38
C TYR A 381 10.71 12.31 3.92
N LEU A 382 11.69 12.33 4.83
CA LEU A 382 12.46 13.51 5.22
C LEU A 382 13.53 13.80 4.16
#